data_AF-A0A927N3V0-F1
#
_entry.id   AF-A0A927N3V0-F1
#
_cell.length_a   1.000
_cell.length_b   1.000
_cell.length_c   1.000
_cell.angle_alpha   90.00
_cell.angle_beta   90.00
_cell.angle_gamma   90.00
#
_symmetry.space_group_name_H-M   'P 1'
#
loop_
_entity.id
_entity.type
_entity.pdbx_description
1 polymer ?
#
loop_
_entity_poly.entity_id
_entity_poly.type
_entity_poly.pdbx_seq_one_letter_code
_entity_poly.pdbx_strand_id
1 'polypeptide(L)'
;MKERYTYEIATNEQGDGWQRTVLRDDEFSRPPASVVRSLLESWIIDHPGQLTGGERVHVYDLATRTPLAHDGGRVRVLLYRGRVKDHQTTPAATGYLALDERDFPTVDPHDPGERWRRMRASARRAATDRRVGAGAAALLTLTLGYVASRKLRTRRGGLADTLLTKAPGRRSSRRR
;
A
#
# COMPACT_ATOMS: atom_id res chain seq x y z
N MET A 1 6.86 -22.46 23.97
CA MET A 1 8.32 -22.30 23.79
C MET A 1 8.56 -21.36 22.60
N LYS A 2 9.54 -20.46 22.67
CA LYS A 2 9.95 -19.63 21.52
C LYS A 2 11.03 -20.36 20.74
N GLU A 3 10.98 -20.29 19.42
CA GLU A 3 11.98 -20.84 18.53
C GLU A 3 12.52 -19.73 17.63
N ARG A 4 13.81 -19.84 17.26
CA ARG A 4 14.49 -18.84 16.47
C ARG A 4 14.41 -19.17 14.99
N TYR A 5 14.03 -18.19 14.20
CA TYR A 5 13.85 -18.30 12.77
C TYR A 5 14.60 -17.20 12.04
N THR A 6 14.95 -17.48 10.78
CA THR A 6 15.42 -16.51 9.81
C THR A 6 14.36 -16.36 8.74
N TYR A 7 14.00 -15.13 8.40
CA TYR A 7 13.10 -14.88 7.29
C TYR A 7 13.74 -14.03 6.20
N GLU A 8 13.42 -14.39 4.97
CA GLU A 8 13.71 -13.63 3.77
C GLU A 8 12.40 -13.07 3.23
N ILE A 9 12.38 -11.78 2.90
CA ILE A 9 11.33 -11.19 2.07
C ILE A 9 11.96 -10.81 0.73
N ALA A 10 11.36 -11.26 -0.35
CA ALA A 10 11.75 -10.93 -1.71
C ALA A 10 10.55 -10.38 -2.49
N THR A 11 10.81 -9.41 -3.34
CA THR A 11 9.80 -8.82 -4.22
C THR A 11 10.16 -9.09 -5.68
N ASN A 12 9.15 -9.30 -6.49
CA ASN A 12 9.27 -9.38 -7.93
C ASN A 12 8.44 -8.24 -8.54
N GLU A 13 9.07 -7.09 -8.79
CA GLU A 13 8.37 -5.86 -9.20
C GLU A 13 8.02 -5.81 -10.70
N GLN A 14 8.78 -6.53 -11.55
CA GLN A 14 8.67 -6.41 -13.02
C GLN A 14 8.74 -7.75 -13.78
N GLY A 15 8.76 -8.88 -13.08
CA GLY A 15 8.94 -10.19 -13.70
C GLY A 15 10.41 -10.58 -13.90
N ASP A 16 11.36 -9.73 -13.51
CA ASP A 16 12.81 -9.95 -13.70
C ASP A 16 13.44 -10.81 -12.60
N GLY A 17 12.61 -11.59 -11.91
CA GLY A 17 13.01 -12.49 -10.83
C GLY A 17 12.81 -11.90 -9.44
N TRP A 18 13.13 -12.73 -8.44
CA TRP A 18 12.97 -12.40 -7.02
C TRP A 18 14.16 -11.58 -6.53
N GLN A 19 13.91 -10.32 -6.18
CA GLN A 19 14.90 -9.45 -5.54
C GLN A 19 14.70 -9.48 -4.03
N ARG A 20 15.71 -9.94 -3.30
CA ARG A 20 15.69 -9.97 -1.83
C ARG A 20 15.70 -8.54 -1.28
N THR A 21 14.70 -8.19 -0.50
CA THR A 21 14.58 -6.87 0.15
C THR A 21 14.86 -6.91 1.64
N VAL A 22 14.58 -8.05 2.29
CA VAL A 22 14.82 -8.24 3.74
C VAL A 22 15.43 -9.60 4.01
N LEU A 23 16.40 -9.65 4.92
CA LEU A 23 16.91 -10.87 5.54
C LEU A 23 17.18 -10.59 7.02
N ARG A 24 16.45 -11.25 7.92
CA ARG A 24 16.55 -11.02 9.38
C ARG A 24 16.28 -12.30 10.16
N ASP A 25 16.81 -12.37 11.38
CA ASP A 25 16.42 -13.34 12.39
C ASP A 25 15.49 -12.75 13.44
N ASP A 26 14.58 -13.58 13.96
CA ASP A 26 13.65 -13.23 15.03
C ASP A 26 13.18 -14.50 15.78
N GLU A 27 12.55 -14.31 16.94
CA GLU A 27 12.01 -15.38 17.76
C GLU A 27 10.49 -15.40 17.75
N PHE A 28 9.92 -16.52 17.33
CA PHE A 28 8.48 -16.70 17.24
C PHE A 28 8.02 -17.83 18.14
N SER A 29 6.83 -17.67 18.72
CA SER A 29 6.14 -18.72 19.49
C SER A 29 5.01 -19.38 18.69
N ARG A 30 4.83 -18.98 17.43
CA ARG A 30 3.74 -19.42 16.55
C ARG A 30 4.24 -20.43 15.52
N PRO A 31 3.37 -21.26 14.94
CA PRO A 31 3.75 -22.17 13.86
C PRO A 31 4.33 -21.42 12.65
N PRO A 32 5.31 -21.99 11.92
CA PRO A 32 5.97 -21.37 10.77
C PRO A 32 5.02 -20.73 9.75
N ALA A 33 3.95 -21.44 9.35
CA ALA A 33 2.96 -20.90 8.42
C ALA A 33 2.24 -19.64 8.95
N SER A 34 1.96 -19.58 10.26
CA SER A 34 1.33 -18.40 10.86
C SER A 34 2.29 -17.20 10.88
N VAL A 35 3.58 -17.44 11.12
CA VAL A 35 4.61 -16.39 11.06
C VAL A 35 4.71 -15.82 9.65
N VAL A 36 4.83 -16.68 8.64
CA VAL A 36 4.87 -16.29 7.22
C VAL A 36 3.65 -15.47 6.82
N ARG A 37 2.44 -15.90 7.22
CA ARG A 37 1.22 -15.14 6.97
C ARG A 37 1.30 -13.74 7.57
N SER A 38 1.65 -13.62 8.85
CA SER A 38 1.76 -12.32 9.51
C SER A 38 2.81 -11.41 8.88
N LEU A 39 3.93 -11.95 8.40
CA LEU A 39 4.94 -11.17 7.67
C LEU A 39 4.39 -10.63 6.34
N LEU A 40 3.62 -11.43 5.60
CA LEU A 40 2.94 -10.97 4.38
C LEU A 40 1.88 -9.91 4.67
N GLU A 41 1.07 -10.10 5.71
CA GLU A 41 0.05 -9.13 6.14
C GLU A 41 0.68 -7.80 6.56
N SER A 42 1.78 -7.83 7.32
CA SER A 42 2.54 -6.62 7.67
C SER A 42 3.04 -5.93 6.41
N TRP A 43 3.63 -6.67 5.47
CA TRP A 43 4.11 -6.09 4.22
C TRP A 43 2.99 -5.38 3.44
N ILE A 44 1.79 -5.99 3.36
CA ILE A 44 0.61 -5.40 2.71
C ILE A 44 0.22 -4.08 3.38
N ILE A 45 0.21 -4.04 4.72
CA ILE A 45 -0.11 -2.85 5.51
C ILE A 45 0.93 -1.74 5.27
N ASP A 46 2.20 -2.11 5.18
CA ASP A 46 3.31 -1.17 4.99
C ASP A 46 3.41 -0.66 3.54
N HIS A 47 2.86 -1.38 2.56
CA HIS A 47 3.00 -1.09 1.12
C HIS A 47 1.65 -1.02 0.35
N PRO A 48 0.65 -0.26 0.81
CA PRO A 48 -0.70 -0.26 0.22
C PRO A 48 -0.70 0.26 -1.23
N GLY A 49 0.25 1.12 -1.59
CA GLY A 49 0.39 1.66 -2.95
C GLY A 49 0.99 0.68 -3.97
N GLN A 50 1.50 -0.47 -3.52
CA GLN A 50 2.16 -1.45 -4.38
C GLN A 50 1.26 -2.62 -4.78
N LEU A 51 0.04 -2.69 -4.24
CA LEU A 51 -0.96 -3.71 -4.59
C LEU A 51 -1.61 -3.39 -5.93
N THR A 52 -1.76 -4.39 -6.79
CA THR A 52 -2.45 -4.26 -8.09
C THR A 52 -3.95 -4.57 -7.99
N GLY A 53 -4.39 -5.18 -6.90
CA GLY A 53 -5.76 -5.63 -6.68
C GLY A 53 -5.96 -7.08 -7.12
N GLY A 54 -6.73 -7.85 -6.34
CA GLY A 54 -7.00 -9.26 -6.59
C GLY A 54 -5.94 -10.22 -6.02
N GLU A 55 -4.83 -9.72 -5.49
CA GLU A 55 -3.83 -10.59 -4.86
C GLU A 55 -4.34 -11.24 -3.58
N ARG A 56 -3.93 -12.48 -3.36
CA ARG A 56 -4.24 -13.31 -2.20
C ARG A 56 -2.96 -13.79 -1.54
N VAL A 57 -3.07 -14.05 -0.25
CA VAL A 57 -1.99 -14.63 0.57
C VAL A 57 -2.05 -16.15 0.45
N HIS A 58 -1.02 -16.73 -0.14
CA HIS A 58 -0.83 -18.18 -0.24
C HIS A 58 0.29 -18.57 0.71
N VAL A 59 0.05 -19.55 1.59
CA VAL A 59 1.03 -20.00 2.58
C VAL A 59 1.14 -21.52 2.54
N TYR A 60 2.37 -22.00 2.56
CA TYR A 60 2.74 -23.40 2.47
C TYR A 60 3.62 -23.75 3.66
N ASP A 61 3.12 -24.65 4.50
CA ASP A 61 3.93 -25.32 5.51
C ASP A 61 4.64 -26.50 4.84
N LEU A 62 5.97 -26.44 4.78
CA LEU A 62 6.78 -27.42 4.05
C LEU A 62 6.82 -28.79 4.73
N ALA A 63 6.40 -28.88 5.99
CA ALA A 63 6.19 -30.18 6.64
C ALA A 63 4.95 -30.92 6.10
N THR A 64 4.00 -30.20 5.49
CA THR A 64 2.70 -30.75 5.09
C THR A 64 2.40 -30.63 3.60
N ARG A 65 3.03 -29.68 2.91
CA ARG A 65 2.69 -29.34 1.54
C ARG A 65 3.88 -28.76 0.79
N THR A 66 4.15 -29.30 -0.39
CA THR A 66 5.12 -28.74 -1.34
C THR A 66 4.60 -27.41 -1.90
N PRO A 67 5.44 -26.36 -2.01
CA PRO A 67 5.02 -25.10 -2.57
C PRO A 67 4.80 -25.29 -4.06
N LEU A 68 3.71 -24.73 -4.59
CA LEU A 68 3.60 -24.50 -6.01
C LEU A 68 4.52 -23.31 -6.34
N ALA A 69 5.30 -23.41 -7.42
CA ALA A 69 6.05 -22.26 -7.91
C ALA A 69 5.05 -21.19 -8.35
N HIS A 70 5.10 -20.02 -7.71
CA HIS A 70 4.26 -18.88 -8.12
C HIS A 70 5.10 -17.97 -9.00
N ASP A 71 5.23 -18.32 -10.27
CA ASP A 71 6.01 -17.56 -11.27
C ASP A 71 5.44 -16.13 -11.50
N GLY A 72 4.24 -15.86 -11.01
CA GLY A 72 3.59 -14.53 -11.00
C GLY A 72 3.50 -13.83 -9.64
N GLY A 73 4.09 -14.39 -8.58
CA GLY A 73 4.03 -13.80 -7.24
C GLY A 73 4.70 -12.42 -7.19
N ARG A 74 4.13 -11.49 -6.40
CA ARG A 74 4.71 -10.16 -6.17
C ARG A 74 5.65 -10.14 -4.99
N VAL A 75 5.26 -10.81 -3.91
CA VAL A 75 6.05 -10.90 -2.68
C VAL A 75 6.20 -12.36 -2.35
N ARG A 76 7.40 -12.76 -1.94
CA ARG A 76 7.73 -14.07 -1.41
C ARG A 76 8.32 -13.89 -0.02
N VAL A 77 7.86 -14.71 0.90
CA VAL A 77 8.46 -14.85 2.22
C VAL A 77 8.96 -16.28 2.37
N LEU A 78 10.24 -16.45 2.68
CA LEU A 78 10.82 -17.74 3.05
C LEU A 78 11.18 -17.69 4.53
N LEU A 79 10.79 -18.71 5.28
CA LEU A 79 11.07 -18.81 6.71
C LEU A 79 11.89 -20.07 6.97
N TYR A 80 13.06 -19.91 7.56
CA TYR A 80 14.03 -20.96 7.86
C TYR A 80 14.20 -21.10 9.37
N ARG A 81 14.40 -22.32 9.86
CA ARG A 81 14.76 -22.55 11.27
C ARG A 81 16.24 -22.19 11.50
N GLY A 82 16.55 -21.53 12.61
CA GLY A 82 17.90 -21.10 12.96
C GLY A 82 18.17 -19.61 12.67
N ARG A 83 19.43 -19.18 12.83
CA ARG A 83 19.84 -17.77 12.67
C ARG A 83 20.37 -17.53 11.26
N VAL A 84 20.51 -16.26 10.88
CA VAL A 84 21.00 -15.90 9.54
C VAL A 84 22.33 -16.60 9.21
N LYS A 85 23.21 -16.78 10.20
CA LYS A 85 24.52 -17.43 10.04
C LYS A 85 24.50 -18.95 9.89
N ASP A 86 23.47 -19.62 10.40
CA ASP A 86 23.43 -21.08 10.61
C ASP A 86 22.04 -21.70 10.42
N HIS A 87 21.16 -21.04 9.66
CA HIS A 87 19.83 -21.53 9.38
C HIS A 87 19.87 -22.76 8.46
N GLN A 88 18.81 -23.56 8.54
CA GLN A 88 18.60 -24.68 7.63
C GLN A 88 18.51 -24.20 6.18
N THR A 89 19.04 -24.97 5.24
CA THR A 89 18.98 -24.65 3.80
C THR A 89 17.57 -24.76 3.23
N THR A 90 16.77 -25.68 3.78
CA THR A 90 15.37 -25.86 3.42
C THR A 90 14.49 -24.96 4.30
N PRO A 91 13.57 -24.17 3.71
CA PRO A 91 12.64 -23.39 4.50
C PRO A 91 11.69 -24.31 5.29
N ALA A 92 11.25 -23.86 6.46
CA ALA A 92 10.18 -24.48 7.23
C ALA A 92 8.80 -24.07 6.71
N ALA A 93 8.67 -22.85 6.18
CA ALA A 93 7.46 -22.40 5.51
C ALA A 93 7.79 -21.38 4.42
N THR A 94 6.89 -21.29 3.45
CA THR A 94 6.97 -20.32 2.35
C THR A 94 5.62 -19.66 2.15
N GLY A 95 5.62 -18.37 1.81
CA GLY A 95 4.41 -17.65 1.48
C GLY A 95 4.58 -16.75 0.28
N TYR A 96 3.48 -16.53 -0.44
CA TYR A 96 3.41 -15.69 -1.61
C TYR A 96 2.23 -14.74 -1.53
N LEU A 97 2.43 -13.51 -1.99
CA LEU A 97 1.35 -12.62 -2.40
C LEU A 97 1.23 -12.70 -3.91
N ALA A 98 0.17 -13.35 -4.40
CA ALA A 98 -0.01 -13.66 -5.82
C ALA A 98 -1.50 -13.56 -6.22
N LEU A 99 -1.78 -13.41 -7.52
CA LEU A 99 -3.14 -13.61 -8.02
C LEU A 99 -3.48 -15.10 -8.04
N ASP A 100 -4.75 -15.44 -7.84
CA ASP A 100 -5.21 -16.84 -7.86
C ASP A 100 -5.18 -17.38 -9.30
N GLU A 101 -4.63 -18.59 -9.48
CA GLU A 101 -4.57 -19.25 -10.79
C GLU A 101 -5.96 -19.46 -11.40
N ARG A 102 -6.99 -19.60 -10.55
CA ARG A 102 -8.39 -19.82 -10.96
C ARG A 102 -9.06 -18.58 -11.53
N ASP A 103 -8.48 -17.39 -11.32
CA ASP A 103 -8.94 -16.16 -11.94
C ASP A 103 -8.46 -16.06 -13.41
N PHE A 104 -7.75 -17.08 -13.92
CA PHE A 104 -7.29 -17.16 -15.31
C PHE A 104 -8.08 -18.19 -16.12
N PRO A 105 -8.62 -17.82 -17.31
CA PRO A 105 -9.07 -18.82 -18.26
C PRO A 105 -7.86 -19.64 -18.73
N THR A 106 -8.00 -20.97 -18.67
CA THR A 106 -7.01 -21.96 -19.10
C THR A 106 -6.65 -21.74 -20.57
N VAL A 107 -5.47 -21.17 -20.85
CA VAL A 107 -4.91 -21.09 -22.21
C VAL A 107 -3.39 -21.25 -22.15
N ASP A 108 -2.90 -22.04 -23.11
CA ASP A 108 -1.54 -22.43 -23.53
C ASP A 108 -0.32 -22.17 -22.60
N PRO A 109 0.47 -23.20 -22.23
CA PRO A 109 1.58 -23.11 -21.25
C PRO A 109 2.84 -22.33 -21.66
N HIS A 110 2.92 -21.80 -22.88
CA HIS A 110 4.22 -21.46 -23.48
C HIS A 110 4.79 -20.06 -23.19
N ASP A 111 4.07 -19.15 -22.50
CA ASP A 111 4.65 -17.86 -22.09
C ASP A 111 3.95 -17.22 -20.86
N PRO A 112 4.26 -17.69 -19.64
CA PRO A 112 3.72 -17.09 -18.43
C PRO A 112 4.29 -15.67 -18.19
N GLY A 113 5.57 -15.43 -18.51
CA GLY A 113 6.29 -14.21 -18.14
C GLY A 113 5.83 -12.93 -18.83
N GLU A 114 5.61 -12.95 -20.15
CA GLU A 114 5.08 -11.76 -20.84
C GLU A 114 3.63 -11.45 -20.47
N ARG A 115 2.83 -12.49 -20.25
CA ARG A 115 1.41 -12.34 -19.89
C ARG A 115 1.25 -11.65 -18.55
N TRP A 116 2.04 -12.04 -17.54
CA TRP A 116 2.07 -11.37 -16.24
C TRP A 116 2.45 -9.89 -16.36
N ARG A 117 3.44 -9.56 -17.20
CA ARG A 117 3.84 -8.17 -17.47
C ARG A 117 2.72 -7.36 -18.10
N ARG A 118 2.06 -7.90 -19.14
CA ARG A 118 0.88 -7.27 -19.78
C ARG A 118 -0.25 -7.07 -18.78
N MET A 119 -0.52 -8.05 -17.93
CA MET A 119 -1.63 -7.99 -16.99
C MET A 119 -1.36 -7.03 -15.82
N ARG A 120 -0.13 -6.97 -15.29
CA ARG A 120 0.24 -5.91 -14.33
C ARG A 120 0.08 -4.52 -14.94
N ALA A 121 0.44 -4.35 -16.20
CA ALA A 121 0.20 -3.09 -16.89
C ALA A 121 -1.30 -2.76 -16.97
N SER A 122 -2.15 -3.76 -17.29
CA SER A 122 -3.61 -3.60 -17.32
C SER A 122 -4.22 -3.35 -15.94
N ALA A 123 -3.83 -4.09 -14.91
CA ALA A 123 -4.30 -3.91 -13.54
C ALA A 123 -3.86 -2.55 -12.97
N ARG A 124 -2.64 -2.10 -13.28
CA ARG A 124 -2.18 -0.73 -12.95
C ARG A 124 -3.01 0.34 -13.65
N ARG A 125 -3.35 0.17 -14.93
CA ARG A 125 -4.25 1.09 -15.65
C ARG A 125 -5.63 1.13 -14.99
N ALA A 126 -6.24 -0.03 -14.71
CA ALA A 126 -7.53 -0.11 -14.04
C ALA A 126 -7.53 0.49 -12.62
N ALA A 127 -6.45 0.29 -11.86
CA ALA A 127 -6.27 0.91 -10.54
C ALA A 127 -6.07 2.44 -10.64
N THR A 128 -5.40 2.91 -11.69
CA THR A 128 -5.23 4.34 -11.98
C THR A 128 -6.57 4.97 -12.39
N ASP A 129 -7.34 4.31 -13.25
CA ASP A 129 -8.66 4.76 -13.68
C ASP A 129 -9.66 4.84 -12.52
N ARG A 130 -9.58 3.92 -11.55
CA ARG A 130 -10.37 4.02 -10.30
C ARG A 130 -9.97 5.21 -9.43
N ARG A 131 -8.69 5.60 -9.39
CA ARG A 131 -8.24 6.82 -8.68
C ARG A 131 -8.70 8.09 -9.40
N VAL A 132 -8.70 8.10 -10.74
CA VAL A 132 -9.23 9.23 -11.53
C VAL A 132 -10.75 9.30 -11.44
N GLY A 133 -11.45 8.17 -11.42
CA GLY A 133 -12.91 8.09 -11.22
C GLY A 133 -13.33 8.52 -9.81
N ALA A 134 -12.58 8.15 -8.77
CA ALA A 134 -12.80 8.62 -7.41
C ALA A 134 -12.45 10.12 -7.24
N GLY A 135 -11.40 10.61 -7.93
CA GLY A 135 -11.05 12.03 -7.97
C GLY A 135 -12.05 12.88 -8.77
N ALA A 136 -12.59 12.34 -9.87
CA ALA A 136 -13.64 12.98 -10.67
C ALA A 136 -14.99 12.95 -9.95
N ALA A 137 -15.32 11.88 -9.21
CA ALA A 137 -16.48 11.86 -8.33
C ALA A 137 -16.33 12.83 -7.14
N ALA A 138 -15.11 13.01 -6.61
CA ALA A 138 -14.85 14.03 -5.58
C ALA A 138 -14.96 15.47 -6.13
N LEU A 139 -14.57 15.71 -7.38
CA LEU A 139 -14.75 17.01 -8.05
C LEU A 139 -16.17 17.27 -8.59
N LEU A 140 -16.95 16.22 -8.89
CA LEU A 140 -18.38 16.33 -9.22
C LEU A 140 -19.26 16.50 -7.97
N THR A 141 -18.82 16.03 -6.80
CA THR A 141 -19.52 16.29 -5.53
C THR A 141 -19.21 17.71 -5.00
N LEU A 142 -18.06 18.30 -5.36
CA LEU A 142 -17.71 19.69 -5.00
C LEU A 142 -18.26 20.75 -5.96
N THR A 143 -18.81 20.39 -7.12
CA THR A 143 -19.41 21.37 -8.06
C THR A 143 -20.94 21.45 -8.00
N LEU A 144 -21.64 20.52 -7.33
CA LEU A 144 -23.08 20.64 -7.04
C LEU A 144 -23.43 21.15 -5.63
N GLY A 145 -22.43 21.43 -4.78
CA GLY A 145 -22.61 21.97 -3.43
C GLY A 145 -22.48 23.49 -3.28
N TYR A 146 -22.24 24.25 -4.37
CA TYR A 146 -21.95 25.68 -4.32
C TYR A 146 -23.02 26.56 -4.99
N VAL A 147 -24.31 26.24 -4.83
CA VAL A 147 -25.43 27.15 -5.17
C VAL A 147 -26.53 27.05 -4.11
N ALA A 148 -26.21 27.31 -2.84
CA ALA A 148 -27.24 27.51 -1.80
C ALA A 148 -26.71 28.24 -0.56
N SER A 149 -26.09 29.42 -0.73
CA SER A 149 -25.88 30.36 0.40
C SER A 149 -25.69 31.78 -0.11
N ARG A 150 -26.72 32.30 -0.79
CA ARG A 150 -26.91 33.74 -0.97
C ARG A 150 -28.37 34.06 -0.76
N LYS A 151 -28.73 34.41 0.48
CA LYS A 151 -29.66 35.50 0.77
C LYS A 151 -29.82 35.70 2.28
N LEU A 152 -29.92 36.98 2.64
CA LEU A 152 -30.47 37.56 3.88
C LEU A 152 -29.48 37.81 5.03
N ARG A 153 -28.77 38.94 4.94
CA ARG A 153 -29.03 40.06 5.86
C ARG A 153 -28.46 41.38 5.33
N THR A 154 -29.31 42.10 4.61
CA THR A 154 -29.22 43.55 4.48
C THR A 154 -30.06 44.18 5.59
N ARG A 155 -29.42 44.91 6.52
CA ARG A 155 -29.99 46.14 7.06
C ARG A 155 -28.87 47.16 7.24
N ARG A 156 -28.85 48.10 6.30
CA ARG A 156 -28.14 49.37 6.33
C ARG A 156 -28.55 50.17 7.56
N GLY A 157 -27.57 50.82 8.18
CA GLY A 157 -27.77 52.05 8.93
C GLY A 157 -28.02 53.23 7.98
N GLY A 158 -28.81 54.18 8.45
CA GLY A 158 -28.66 55.61 8.18
C GLY A 158 -28.53 56.29 9.56
N LEU A 159 -28.13 57.55 9.73
CA LEU A 159 -27.60 58.63 8.90
C LEU A 159 -27.29 59.76 9.92
N ALA A 160 -26.41 60.70 9.56
CA ALA A 160 -26.04 61.94 10.27
C ALA A 160 -25.19 61.75 11.55
N ASP A 161 -24.24 62.60 11.95
CA ASP A 161 -23.86 63.99 11.66
C ASP A 161 -22.32 64.09 11.84
N THR A 162 -21.54 64.60 10.89
CA THR A 162 -21.08 66.00 10.73
C THR A 162 -20.26 66.60 11.90
N LEU A 163 -19.03 67.00 11.52
CA LEU A 163 -18.14 68.07 12.04
C LEU A 163 -17.14 67.84 13.20
N LEU A 164 -15.92 68.27 12.85
CA LEU A 164 -15.02 69.18 13.59
C LEU A 164 -13.83 68.60 14.39
N THR A 165 -12.65 68.80 13.78
CA THR A 165 -11.40 69.37 14.34
C THR A 165 -10.51 68.63 15.35
N LYS A 166 -9.23 68.55 14.95
CA LYS A 166 -8.01 69.08 15.63
C LYS A 166 -6.94 68.05 16.05
N ALA A 167 -5.96 67.94 15.16
CA ALA A 167 -4.51 68.09 15.39
C ALA A 167 -3.69 67.02 16.15
N PRO A 168 -2.36 66.97 15.91
CA PRO A 168 -1.53 65.77 16.09
C PRO A 168 -0.50 65.89 17.23
N GLY A 169 -0.08 64.76 17.80
CA GLY A 169 1.10 64.64 18.67
C GLY A 169 1.80 63.31 18.40
N ARG A 170 2.92 63.30 17.66
CA ARG A 170 4.33 63.38 18.09
C ARG A 170 4.85 62.16 18.86
N ARG A 171 5.86 61.50 18.23
CA ARG A 171 7.14 60.91 18.73
C ARG A 171 7.06 59.97 19.97
N SER A 172 7.79 58.86 20.08
CA SER A 172 9.24 58.67 19.84
C SER A 172 9.65 57.19 19.97
N SER A 173 10.55 56.75 19.08
CA SER A 173 11.76 55.91 19.32
C SER A 173 11.99 55.14 20.64
N ARG A 174 12.37 53.85 20.52
CA ARG A 174 13.65 53.23 20.98
C ARG A 174 13.57 51.71 20.73
N ARG A 175 14.30 51.11 19.78
CA ARG A 175 15.68 50.61 19.86
C ARG A 175 16.05 49.96 21.21
N ARG A 176 16.30 48.65 21.16
CA ARG A 176 17.64 48.10 21.38
C ARG A 176 18.03 47.30 20.15
#